data_AF-A0A1N7BQI4-F1
#
_entry.id   AF-A0A1N7BQI4-F1
#
_cell.length_a   1.000
_cell.length_b   1.000
_cell.length_c   1.000
_cell.angle_alpha   90.00
_cell.angle_beta   90.00
_cell.angle_gamma   90.00
#
_symmetry.space_group_name_H-M   'P 1'
#
loop_
_entity.id
_entity.type
_entity.pdbx_description
1 polymer ?
#
loop_
_entity_poly.entity_id
_entity_poly.type
_entity_poly.pdbx_seq_one_letter_code
_entity_poly.pdbx_strand_id
1 'polypeptide(L)'
;MTERKQQDAENVESAERRSFMKKGALATGALALGLGSAGSASAQNQTVLVYTYDYHPGVQFRVTASLEQSTTVRLLERPGGGDVPEITQPDDYSGYVIRYQLGGGGGQGQITTLVFGRDLSLSTGNTRRFSGDASIFSSTLNLLSTTIEGGGN
;
A
#
# COMPACT_ATOMS: atom_id res chain seq x y z
N MET A 1 -68.46 -33.98 25.37
CA MET A 1 -69.11 -35.26 24.99
C MET A 1 -69.61 -35.05 23.57
N THR A 2 -69.07 -35.67 22.52
CA THR A 2 -68.88 -37.11 22.37
C THR A 2 -68.00 -37.42 21.14
N GLU A 3 -67.10 -38.40 21.33
CA GLU A 3 -66.48 -39.40 20.42
C GLU A 3 -65.59 -39.07 19.20
N ARG A 4 -64.48 -39.82 19.19
CA ARG A 4 -63.60 -40.18 18.06
C ARG A 4 -64.24 -41.28 17.20
N LYS A 5 -63.85 -41.36 15.92
CA LYS A 5 -63.61 -42.57 15.09
C LYS A 5 -63.24 -42.08 13.67
N GLN A 6 -62.02 -42.21 13.11
CA GLN A 6 -61.31 -43.43 12.67
C GLN A 6 -62.28 -44.47 12.09
N GLN A 7 -62.14 -45.04 10.90
CA GLN A 7 -61.17 -45.04 9.81
C GLN A 7 -61.75 -46.12 8.88
N ASP A 8 -61.90 -45.92 7.57
CA ASP A 8 -62.04 -47.00 6.58
C ASP A 8 -61.78 -46.34 5.21
N ALA A 9 -60.59 -46.46 4.61
CA ALA A 9 -60.05 -47.64 3.94
C ALA A 9 -60.97 -48.13 2.82
N GLU A 10 -60.61 -47.88 1.56
CA GLU A 10 -60.02 -48.94 0.73
C GLU A 10 -59.58 -48.44 -0.64
N ASN A 11 -58.45 -49.01 -1.09
CA ASN A 11 -58.11 -49.40 -2.46
C ASN A 11 -58.12 -48.31 -3.55
N VAL A 12 -57.05 -48.08 -4.31
CA VAL A 12 -56.39 -49.08 -5.15
C VAL A 12 -54.94 -48.67 -5.43
N GLU A 13 -54.04 -49.58 -5.04
CA GLU A 13 -52.87 -50.07 -5.79
C GLU A 13 -52.19 -49.14 -6.81
N SER A 14 -50.92 -48.83 -6.57
CA SER A 14 -49.86 -49.15 -7.53
C SER A 14 -48.48 -48.85 -6.96
N ALA A 15 -47.67 -49.90 -6.92
CA ALA A 15 -46.28 -49.86 -6.55
C ALA A 15 -45.48 -48.83 -7.38
N GLU A 16 -44.62 -48.12 -6.67
CA GLU A 16 -43.25 -47.85 -7.10
C GLU A 16 -43.07 -47.25 -8.50
N ARG A 17 -43.26 -45.93 -8.60
CA ARG A 17 -42.53 -45.12 -9.59
C ARG A 17 -41.86 -43.95 -8.90
N ARG A 18 -40.58 -44.16 -8.58
CA ARG A 18 -39.57 -43.13 -8.36
C ARG A 18 -39.83 -41.95 -9.30
N SER A 19 -40.14 -40.79 -8.74
CA SER A 19 -39.74 -39.54 -9.37
C SER A 19 -39.46 -38.52 -8.28
N PHE A 20 -38.17 -38.42 -7.99
CA PHE A 20 -37.56 -37.32 -7.28
C PHE A 20 -37.91 -36.03 -7.99
N MET A 21 -38.74 -35.20 -7.36
CA MET A 21 -38.78 -33.77 -7.69
C MET A 21 -39.17 -32.99 -6.45
N LYS A 22 -38.17 -32.89 -5.56
CA LYS A 22 -38.06 -31.90 -4.50
C LYS A 22 -38.13 -30.53 -5.17
N LYS A 23 -39.31 -29.91 -5.22
CA LYS A 23 -39.49 -28.52 -5.67
C LYS A 23 -38.91 -27.57 -4.63
N GLY A 24 -37.57 -27.55 -4.55
CA GLY A 24 -36.84 -26.47 -3.91
C GLY A 24 -36.82 -25.30 -4.88
N ALA A 25 -37.58 -24.26 -4.57
CA ALA A 25 -37.46 -22.98 -5.24
C ALA A 25 -36.03 -22.48 -4.99
N LEU A 26 -35.20 -22.52 -6.03
CA LEU A 26 -33.90 -21.88 -6.03
C LEU A 26 -34.17 -20.37 -6.10
N ALA A 27 -34.12 -19.71 -4.94
CA ALA A 27 -33.99 -18.27 -4.89
C ALA A 27 -32.61 -17.93 -5.44
N THR A 28 -32.56 -17.51 -6.70
CA THR A 28 -31.37 -16.94 -7.34
C THR A 28 -31.06 -15.59 -6.68
N GLY A 29 -30.46 -15.65 -5.49
CA GLY A 29 -29.85 -14.50 -4.84
C GLY A 29 -28.49 -14.26 -5.47
N ALA A 30 -28.44 -13.54 -6.59
CA ALA A 30 -27.21 -12.99 -7.10
C ALA A 30 -26.76 -11.87 -6.14
N LEU A 31 -25.99 -12.22 -5.11
CA LEU A 31 -25.20 -11.24 -4.39
C LEU A 31 -24.08 -10.81 -5.33
N ALA A 32 -24.27 -9.63 -5.90
CA ALA A 32 -23.32 -8.96 -6.76
C ALA A 32 -21.93 -9.00 -6.12
N LEU A 33 -20.95 -9.43 -6.94
CA LEU A 33 -19.53 -9.39 -6.65
C LEU A 33 -19.09 -7.93 -6.50
N GLY A 34 -19.35 -7.36 -5.32
CA GLY A 34 -18.80 -6.09 -4.88
C GLY A 34 -17.41 -6.27 -4.27
N LEU A 35 -16.57 -7.14 -4.85
CA LEU A 35 -15.14 -7.15 -4.57
C LEU A 35 -14.52 -6.09 -5.46
N GLY A 36 -14.69 -4.83 -5.06
CA GLY A 36 -13.79 -3.78 -5.50
C GLY A 36 -12.39 -4.31 -5.21
N SER A 37 -11.60 -4.50 -6.26
CA SER A 37 -10.20 -4.86 -6.17
C SER A 37 -9.45 -3.67 -5.55
N ALA A 38 -9.64 -3.46 -4.26
CA ALA A 38 -8.64 -2.82 -3.43
C ALA A 38 -7.48 -3.80 -3.44
N GLY A 39 -6.63 -3.66 -4.46
CA GLY A 39 -5.33 -4.30 -4.46
C GLY A 39 -4.72 -4.02 -3.11
N SER A 40 -4.65 -5.04 -2.27
CA SER A 40 -3.90 -4.98 -1.04
C SER A 40 -2.44 -5.00 -1.47
N ALA A 41 -1.96 -3.87 -2.00
CA ALA A 41 -0.56 -3.56 -1.99
C ALA A 41 -0.22 -3.52 -0.51
N SER A 42 0.42 -4.57 -0.01
CA SER A 42 1.10 -4.50 1.27
C SER A 42 2.02 -3.29 1.16
N ALA A 43 1.66 -2.19 1.84
CA ALA A 43 2.54 -1.06 1.98
C ALA A 43 3.73 -1.57 2.77
N GLN A 44 4.78 -1.98 2.08
CA GLN A 44 6.07 -2.21 2.70
C GLN A 44 6.50 -0.84 3.20
N ASN A 45 6.39 -0.60 4.51
CA ASN A 45 6.89 0.61 5.15
C ASN A 45 8.41 0.58 4.99
N GLN A 46 8.91 1.19 3.92
CA GLN A 46 10.33 1.29 3.62
C GLN A 46 10.91 2.49 4.38
N THR A 47 11.99 2.26 5.11
CA THR A 47 12.73 3.31 5.79
C THR A 47 13.59 4.06 4.79
N VAL A 48 13.53 5.38 4.86
CA VAL A 48 14.22 6.29 3.95
C VAL A 48 14.86 7.44 4.71
N LEU A 49 15.88 8.03 4.11
CA LEU A 49 16.57 9.21 4.58
C LEU A 49 16.19 10.43 3.75
N VAL A 50 15.98 11.55 4.42
CA VAL A 50 15.65 12.85 3.80
C VAL A 50 16.36 13.95 4.58
N TYR A 51 16.68 15.06 3.91
CA TYR A 51 17.23 16.22 4.61
C TYR A 51 16.20 16.82 5.58
N THR A 52 16.65 17.12 6.79
CA THR A 52 15.86 17.75 7.87
C THR A 52 15.10 18.98 7.40
N TYR A 53 15.73 19.84 6.59
CA TYR A 53 15.13 21.07 6.07
C TYR A 53 14.12 20.86 4.93
N ASP A 54 14.11 19.68 4.31
CA ASP A 54 13.23 19.33 3.19
C ASP A 54 12.15 18.31 3.59
N TYR A 55 12.06 17.95 4.88
CA TYR A 55 11.09 16.98 5.37
C TYR A 55 9.69 17.60 5.51
N HIS A 56 8.73 17.07 4.76
CA HIS A 56 7.32 17.47 4.83
C HIS A 56 6.42 16.24 5.06
N PRO A 57 6.10 15.90 6.33
CA PRO A 57 5.28 14.74 6.66
C PRO A 57 3.85 14.89 6.13
N GLY A 58 3.24 13.78 5.71
CA GLY A 58 1.86 13.74 5.25
C GLY A 58 1.59 14.41 3.89
N VAL A 59 2.58 15.13 3.33
CA VAL A 59 2.49 15.74 2.00
C VAL A 59 2.83 14.69 0.94
N GLN A 60 2.01 14.63 -0.12
CA GLN A 60 2.29 13.76 -1.26
C GLN A 60 3.48 14.29 -2.07
N PHE A 61 4.33 13.37 -2.49
CA PHE A 61 5.40 13.63 -3.44
C PHE A 61 5.37 12.62 -4.57
N ARG A 62 5.82 13.05 -5.74
CA ARG A 62 6.00 12.20 -6.90
C ARG A 62 7.48 11.92 -7.13
N VAL A 63 7.82 10.68 -7.45
CA VAL A 63 9.18 10.30 -7.86
C VAL A 63 9.40 10.81 -9.28
N THR A 64 10.43 11.62 -9.47
CA THR A 64 10.73 12.26 -10.76
C THR A 64 11.90 11.63 -11.50
N ALA A 65 12.92 11.17 -10.77
CA ALA A 65 14.07 10.49 -11.35
C ALA A 65 14.79 9.62 -10.32
N SER A 66 15.53 8.63 -10.79
CA SER A 66 16.58 7.96 -10.02
C SER A 66 17.87 8.78 -10.12
N LEU A 67 18.65 8.81 -9.05
CA LEU A 67 20.02 9.32 -9.08
C LEU A 67 20.97 8.20 -9.53
N GLU A 68 22.07 8.62 -10.16
CA GLU A 68 23.23 7.77 -10.40
C GLU A 68 23.89 7.37 -9.08
N GLN A 69 24.38 6.13 -8.99
CA GLN A 69 24.96 5.61 -7.73
C GLN A 69 26.12 6.45 -7.22
N SER A 70 27.01 6.90 -8.12
CA SER A 70 28.13 7.78 -7.78
C SER A 70 27.69 9.14 -7.22
N THR A 71 26.51 9.63 -7.62
CA THR A 71 25.95 10.88 -7.09
C THR A 71 25.33 10.66 -5.71
N THR A 72 24.63 9.54 -5.52
CA THR A 72 24.10 9.15 -4.20
C THR A 72 25.20 9.03 -3.17
N VAL A 73 26.28 8.29 -3.48
CA VAL A 73 27.43 8.10 -2.58
C VAL A 73 28.05 9.44 -2.18
N ARG A 74 28.39 10.29 -3.15
CA ARG A 74 28.97 11.62 -2.89
C ARG A 74 28.10 12.51 -2.01
N LEU A 75 26.79 12.31 -2.04
CA LEU A 75 25.84 13.12 -1.29
C LEU A 75 25.60 12.59 0.14
N LEU A 76 25.93 11.33 0.39
CA LEU A 76 25.94 10.69 1.70
C LEU A 76 27.33 10.70 2.36
N GLU A 77 28.32 11.30 1.71
CA GLU A 77 29.63 11.58 2.28
C GLU A 77 29.68 12.96 2.93
N ARG A 78 30.67 13.19 3.80
CA ARG A 78 30.88 14.50 4.41
C ARG A 78 31.31 15.55 3.37
N PRO A 79 30.90 16.82 3.51
CA PRO A 79 31.49 17.90 2.73
C PRO A 79 33.02 17.93 2.90
N GLY A 80 33.76 17.80 1.79
CA GLY A 80 35.23 17.68 1.81
C GLY A 80 35.76 16.24 1.82
N GLY A 81 34.88 15.25 1.76
CA GLY A 81 35.21 13.83 1.73
C GLY A 81 35.26 13.18 3.12
N GLY A 82 35.26 11.86 3.13
CA GLY A 82 35.35 11.03 4.33
C GLY A 82 34.00 10.52 4.83
N ASP A 83 34.09 9.45 5.62
CA ASP A 83 32.93 8.69 6.05
C ASP A 83 32.08 9.43 7.09
N VAL A 84 30.79 9.12 7.04
CA VAL A 84 29.82 9.50 8.05
C VAL A 84 29.63 8.29 8.96
N PRO A 85 29.85 8.39 10.29
CA PRO A 85 29.84 7.23 11.17
C PRO A 85 28.55 6.41 11.10
N GLU A 86 27.42 7.08 10.85
CA GLU A 86 26.11 6.45 10.72
C GLU A 86 25.89 5.76 9.36
N ILE A 87 26.73 6.05 8.36
CA ILE A 87 26.65 5.52 6.99
C ILE A 87 27.94 4.74 6.70
N THR A 88 27.97 3.47 7.09
CA THR A 88 29.14 2.60 6.90
C THR A 88 29.31 2.13 5.46
N GLN A 89 28.22 2.08 4.68
CA GLN A 89 28.21 1.64 3.28
C GLN A 89 27.31 2.57 2.46
N PRO A 90 27.83 3.70 1.97
CA PRO A 90 27.03 4.66 1.20
C PRO A 90 26.57 4.08 -0.15
N ASP A 91 27.29 3.08 -0.67
CA ASP A 91 26.99 2.37 -1.92
C ASP A 91 25.76 1.44 -1.84
N ASP A 92 25.28 1.11 -0.63
CA ASP A 92 24.03 0.34 -0.44
C ASP A 92 22.77 1.21 -0.61
N TYR A 93 22.93 2.54 -0.66
CA TYR A 93 21.81 3.46 -0.75
C TYR A 93 21.46 3.75 -2.20
N SER A 94 20.16 3.66 -2.51
CA SER A 94 19.58 4.18 -3.74
C SER A 94 19.04 5.58 -3.49
N GLY A 95 19.29 6.49 -4.42
CA GLY A 95 18.88 7.89 -4.35
C GLY A 95 17.82 8.23 -5.40
N TYR A 96 16.86 9.06 -5.04
CA TYR A 96 15.80 9.51 -5.93
C TYR A 96 15.54 10.99 -5.81
N VAL A 97 15.19 11.62 -6.93
CA VAL A 97 14.66 12.98 -6.96
C VAL A 97 13.15 12.91 -6.81
N ILE A 98 12.62 13.57 -5.80
CA ILE A 98 11.19 13.64 -5.52
C ILE A 98 10.69 15.07 -5.65
N ARG A 99 9.40 15.20 -5.90
CA ARG A 99 8.74 16.50 -5.98
C ARG A 99 7.46 16.51 -5.17
N TYR A 100 7.43 17.35 -4.13
CA TYR A 100 6.23 17.56 -3.33
C TYR A 100 5.14 18.26 -4.14
N GLN A 101 3.91 17.85 -3.89
CA GLN A 101 2.71 18.40 -4.50
C GLN A 101 1.98 19.23 -3.44
N LEU A 102 2.29 20.53 -3.39
CA LEU A 102 1.71 21.45 -2.40
C LEU A 102 0.43 22.10 -2.97
N GLY A 103 -0.58 22.26 -2.11
CA GLY A 103 -1.80 23.01 -2.42
C GLY A 103 -2.99 22.20 -2.97
N GLY A 104 -2.88 20.87 -3.10
CA GLY A 104 -3.97 19.99 -3.54
C GLY A 104 -4.36 20.12 -5.03
N GLY A 105 -4.94 19.06 -5.61
CA GLY A 105 -5.72 19.09 -6.87
C GLY A 105 -5.07 19.65 -8.15
N GLY A 106 -3.75 19.83 -8.20
CA GLY A 106 -3.08 20.45 -9.37
C GLY A 106 -1.73 21.11 -9.09
N GLY A 107 -1.34 21.26 -7.81
CA GLY A 107 0.02 21.64 -7.42
C GLY A 107 0.37 23.10 -7.71
N GLN A 108 -0.09 24.02 -6.85
CA GLN A 108 0.26 25.44 -6.96
C GLN A 108 1.70 25.74 -6.50
N GLY A 109 2.30 24.83 -5.72
CA GLY A 109 3.71 24.87 -5.33
C GLY A 109 4.37 23.50 -5.51
N GLN A 110 5.61 23.50 -5.99
CA GLN A 110 6.40 22.29 -6.17
C GLN A 110 7.78 22.49 -5.55
N ILE A 111 8.11 21.66 -4.56
CA ILE A 111 9.46 21.61 -3.97
C ILE A 111 10.12 20.33 -4.46
N THR A 112 11.30 20.46 -5.07
CA THR A 112 12.11 19.32 -5.49
C THR A 112 13.17 19.06 -4.43
N THR A 113 13.24 17.82 -3.95
CA THR A 113 14.25 17.38 -2.99
C THR A 113 14.69 15.95 -3.31
N LEU A 114 15.53 15.39 -2.45
CA LEU A 114 16.16 14.10 -2.59
C LEU A 114 15.74 13.18 -1.45
N VAL A 115 15.60 11.91 -1.77
CA VAL A 115 15.35 10.84 -0.80
C VAL A 115 16.33 9.71 -1.06
N PHE A 116 16.81 9.09 0.01
CA PHE A 116 17.72 7.95 -0.04
C PHE A 116 17.13 6.77 0.71
N GLY A 117 17.50 5.55 0.36
CA GLY A 117 17.12 4.40 1.17
C GLY A 117 17.92 3.16 0.79
N ARG A 118 18.09 2.26 1.76
CA ARG A 118 18.67 0.95 1.53
C ARG A 118 17.61 0.03 0.93
N ASP A 119 17.98 -0.70 -0.12
CA ASP A 119 17.06 -1.57 -0.86
C ASP A 119 15.77 -0.86 -1.32
N LEU A 120 15.85 0.46 -1.48
CA LEU A 120 14.73 1.30 -1.87
C LEU A 120 14.54 1.19 -3.37
N SER A 121 13.37 0.69 -3.78
CA SER A 121 12.99 0.58 -5.19
C SER A 121 11.75 1.41 -5.45
N LEU A 122 11.96 2.61 -6.01
CA LEU A 122 10.91 3.54 -6.38
C LEU A 122 10.83 3.68 -7.90
N SER A 123 9.64 3.47 -8.46
CA SER A 123 9.40 3.73 -9.87
C SER A 123 9.10 5.20 -10.11
N THR A 124 9.75 5.78 -11.13
CA THR A 124 9.43 7.13 -11.61
C THR A 124 7.95 7.25 -11.94
N GLY A 125 7.35 8.33 -11.49
CA GLY A 125 5.94 8.61 -11.70
C GLY A 125 5.04 8.23 -10.53
N ASN A 126 5.49 7.33 -9.65
CA ASN A 126 4.74 6.92 -8.47
C ASN A 126 4.59 8.08 -7.48
N THR A 127 3.42 8.13 -6.85
CA THR A 127 3.14 9.07 -5.77
C THR A 127 3.21 8.34 -4.43
N ARG A 128 3.91 8.94 -3.47
CA ARG A 128 4.11 8.45 -2.10
C ARG A 128 3.99 9.63 -1.13
N ARG A 129 4.02 9.37 0.18
CA ARG A 129 4.11 10.40 1.22
C ARG A 129 4.99 9.88 2.36
N PHE A 130 5.64 10.78 3.08
CA PHE A 130 6.36 10.41 4.29
C PHE A 130 5.38 10.21 5.45
N SER A 131 5.68 9.25 6.33
CA SER A 131 5.02 9.10 7.63
C SER A 131 5.26 10.34 8.50
N GLY A 132 4.44 10.53 9.54
CA GLY A 132 4.66 11.56 10.55
C GLY A 132 5.80 11.24 11.52
N ASP A 133 6.21 9.97 11.57
CA ASP A 133 7.30 9.49 12.42
C ASP A 133 8.64 9.69 11.72
N ALA A 134 9.50 10.51 12.32
CA ALA A 134 10.87 10.71 11.89
C ALA A 134 11.83 10.79 13.10
N SER A 135 13.06 10.36 12.90
CA SER A 135 14.14 10.42 13.88
C SER A 135 15.40 10.99 13.25
N ILE A 136 16.24 11.65 14.05
CA ILE A 136 17.53 12.15 13.57
C ILE A 136 18.41 10.94 13.23
N PHE A 137 18.80 10.84 11.96
CA PHE A 137 19.70 9.79 11.50
C PHE A 137 21.15 10.23 11.59
N SER A 138 21.48 11.40 11.03
CA SER A 138 22.80 12.01 11.15
C SER A 138 22.68 13.51 11.26
N SER A 139 23.10 14.07 12.40
CA SER A 139 23.16 15.52 12.58
C SER A 139 24.26 16.16 11.75
N THR A 140 25.31 15.40 11.39
CA THR A 140 26.42 15.90 10.57
C THR A 140 25.98 16.20 9.14
N LEU A 141 25.15 15.32 8.56
CA LEU A 141 24.60 15.49 7.22
C LEU A 141 23.21 16.13 7.20
N ASN A 142 22.67 16.47 8.37
CA ASN A 142 21.31 16.97 8.52
C ASN A 142 20.25 16.02 7.94
N LEU A 143 20.39 14.71 8.17
CA LEU A 143 19.49 13.67 7.67
C LEU A 143 18.53 13.18 8.76
N LEU A 144 17.26 13.01 8.38
CA LEU A 144 16.23 12.32 9.13
C LEU A 144 15.99 10.94 8.53
N SER A 145 15.73 9.95 9.40
CA SER A 145 15.17 8.66 9.02
C SER A 145 13.66 8.70 9.25
N THR A 146 12.89 8.32 8.24
CA THR A 146 11.43 8.25 8.27
C THR A 146 10.96 7.07 7.42
N THR A 147 9.65 6.82 7.36
CA THR A 147 9.10 5.79 6.49
C THR A 147 8.26 6.40 5.38
N ILE A 148 8.15 5.71 4.25
CA ILE A 148 7.23 6.09 3.18
C ILE A 148 5.97 5.23 3.23
N GLU A 149 4.85 5.89 3.02
CA GLU A 149 3.52 5.30 3.04
C GLU A 149 2.77 5.54 1.74
N GLY A 150 1.77 4.69 1.49
CA GLY A 150 0.91 4.76 0.32
C GLY A 150 1.62 4.31 -0.95
N GLY A 151 0.87 4.03 -2.01
CA GLY A 151 1.40 3.57 -3.30
C GLY A 151 0.24 3.19 -4.20
N GLY A 152 -0.23 4.17 -4.97
CA GLY A 152 -1.23 3.99 -6.02
C GLY A 152 -0.73 4.64 -7.30
N ASN A 153 -0.95 3.95 -8.42
CA ASN A 153 -0.76 4.50 -9.77
C ASN A 153 -1.79 5.58 -10.07
#